data_AF-A0A8X6UX08-F1
#
_entry.id   AF-A0A8X6UX08-F1
#
_cell.length_a   1.000
_cell.length_b   1.000
_cell.length_c   1.000
_cell.angle_alpha   90.00
_cell.angle_beta   90.00
_cell.angle_gamma   90.00
#
_symmetry.space_group_name_H-M   'P 1'
#
loop_
_entity.id
_entity.type
_entity.pdbx_description
1 polymer ?
#
loop_
_entity_poly.entity_id
_entity_poly.type
_entity_poly.pdbx_seq_one_letter_code
_entity_poly.pdbx_strand_id
1 'polypeptide(L)'
;MFENMLPNNLNVYATTAVDSEESSYTCYFDDKKDTYLGNSYSVHWMEDSDQEVLTTETLQKQFKIVEKETIESHMQEFGDMSIVQLPVSEFQGRKDSKPVFVLKVEKDSVRSHDVHIETVKRKLMKSNSEERER
;
A
#
# COMPACT_ATOMS: atom_id res chain seq x y z
N MET A 1 15.10 6.56 3.17
CA MET A 1 14.88 7.12 4.53
C MET A 1 15.70 6.42 5.61
N PHE A 2 15.75 5.09 5.66
CA PHE A 2 16.37 4.35 6.77
C PHE A 2 17.67 3.63 6.39
N GLU A 3 17.95 3.51 5.09
CA GLU A 3 19.17 2.91 4.56
C GLU A 3 20.41 3.59 5.17
N ASN A 4 21.29 2.76 5.76
CA ASN A 4 22.51 3.19 6.46
C ASN A 4 22.30 4.20 7.61
N MET A 5 21.06 4.40 8.07
CA MET A 5 20.71 5.37 9.11
C MET A 5 20.06 4.75 10.34
N LEU A 6 19.23 3.70 10.18
CA LEU A 6 18.51 3.08 11.29
C LEU A 6 19.33 1.91 11.90
N PRO A 7 19.85 2.04 13.13
CA PRO A 7 20.54 0.94 13.80
C PRO A 7 19.57 -0.18 14.19
N ASN A 8 20.09 -1.40 14.33
CA ASN A 8 19.31 -2.60 14.66
C ASN A 8 19.15 -2.86 16.17
N ASN A 9 19.53 -1.92 17.03
CA ASN A 9 19.57 -2.08 18.49
C ASN A 9 18.77 -1.00 19.26
N LEU A 10 17.79 -0.39 18.59
CA LEU A 10 16.95 0.67 19.16
C LEU A 10 15.53 0.21 19.53
N ASN A 11 15.23 -1.07 19.38
CA ASN A 11 13.86 -1.61 19.47
C ASN A 11 12.89 -0.88 18.53
N VAL A 12 13.36 -0.56 17.31
CA VAL A 12 12.57 0.06 16.25
C VAL A 12 12.60 -0.85 15.04
N TYR A 13 11.43 -1.14 14.48
CA TYR A 13 11.26 -1.83 13.20
C TYR A 13 10.53 -0.91 12.25
N ALA A 14 10.99 -0.86 11.00
CA ALA A 14 10.40 -0.03 9.96
C ALA A 14 10.28 -0.80 8.66
N THR A 15 9.18 -0.57 7.94
CA THR A 15 9.00 -1.04 6.57
C THR A 15 8.80 0.16 5.65
N THR A 16 9.25 0.05 4.40
CA THR A 16 9.03 1.07 3.38
C THR A 16 8.40 0.46 2.14
N ALA A 17 7.54 1.25 1.48
CA ALA A 17 6.85 0.84 0.25
C ALA A 17 7.81 0.56 -0.92
N VAL A 18 8.95 1.26 -0.93
CA VAL A 18 9.93 1.30 -2.03
C VAL A 18 11.36 1.35 -1.48
N ASP A 19 12.32 1.11 -2.36
CA ASP A 19 13.75 1.31 -2.11
C ASP A 19 14.17 2.79 -2.29
N SER A 20 15.47 3.06 -2.38
CA SER A 20 16.01 4.41 -2.51
C SER A 20 15.99 4.98 -3.93
N GLU A 21 15.72 4.17 -4.95
CA GLU A 21 15.75 4.55 -6.36
C GLU A 21 14.35 4.60 -7.00
N GLU A 22 13.36 3.98 -6.36
CA GLU A 22 12.02 3.82 -6.90
C GLU A 22 11.00 4.85 -6.37
N SER A 23 9.87 4.94 -7.09
CA SER A 23 8.70 5.72 -6.68
C SER A 23 7.56 4.79 -6.26
N SER A 24 6.79 5.19 -5.24
CA SER A 24 5.57 4.45 -4.87
C SER A 24 4.49 4.56 -5.94
N TYR A 25 3.46 3.72 -5.83
CA TYR A 25 2.34 3.67 -6.77
C TYR A 25 1.03 4.04 -6.08
N THR A 26 0.19 4.82 -6.76
CA THR A 26 -1.20 5.07 -6.39
C THR A 26 -2.10 4.04 -7.04
N CYS A 27 -3.24 3.75 -6.42
CA CYS A 27 -4.24 2.81 -6.91
C CYS A 27 -5.67 3.34 -6.69
N TYR A 28 -6.63 2.63 -7.28
CA TYR A 28 -8.07 2.90 -7.22
C TYR A 28 -8.46 4.28 -7.73
N PHE A 29 -8.39 4.49 -9.05
CA PHE A 29 -8.90 5.71 -9.66
C PHE A 29 -10.44 5.77 -9.54
N ASP A 30 -10.96 6.91 -9.10
CA ASP A 30 -12.40 7.19 -8.98
C ASP A 30 -12.81 8.20 -10.05
N ASP A 31 -13.54 7.74 -11.09
CA ASP A 31 -14.00 8.57 -12.20
C ASP A 31 -15.02 9.66 -11.82
N LYS A 32 -15.64 9.57 -10.64
CA LYS A 32 -16.57 10.59 -10.15
C LYS A 32 -15.84 11.70 -9.42
N LYS A 33 -14.73 11.38 -8.76
CA LYS A 33 -13.87 12.34 -8.03
C LYS A 33 -12.66 12.80 -8.84
N ASP A 34 -12.42 12.18 -9.99
CA ASP A 34 -11.26 12.40 -10.85
C ASP A 34 -9.92 12.32 -10.08
N THR A 35 -9.76 11.31 -9.21
CA THR A 35 -8.55 11.13 -8.40
C THR A 35 -8.35 9.67 -8.00
N TYR A 36 -7.11 9.31 -7.67
CA TYR A 36 -6.79 8.04 -7.00
C TYR A 36 -7.16 8.10 -5.52
N LEU A 37 -7.71 7.00 -5.00
CA LEU A 37 -8.17 6.90 -3.61
C LEU A 37 -7.14 6.27 -2.67
N GLY A 38 -6.14 5.58 -3.21
CA GLY A 38 -5.17 4.82 -2.42
C GLY A 38 -3.74 4.89 -2.94
N ASN A 39 -2.84 4.37 -2.11
CA ASN A 39 -1.47 4.01 -2.47
C ASN A 39 -1.34 2.50 -2.35
N SER A 40 -0.70 1.85 -3.32
CA SER A 40 -0.62 0.38 -3.46
C SER A 40 -0.20 -0.26 -2.13
N TYR A 41 1.03 0.03 -1.67
CA TYR A 41 1.56 -0.48 -0.39
C TYR A 41 0.60 -0.21 0.78
N SER A 42 0.07 1.02 0.89
CA SER A 42 -0.79 1.39 2.01
C SER A 42 -2.08 0.59 2.04
N VAL A 43 -2.72 0.46 0.89
CA VAL A 43 -3.94 -0.31 0.72
C VAL A 43 -3.69 -1.77 1.06
N HIS A 44 -2.61 -2.36 0.56
CA HIS A 44 -2.31 -3.77 0.79
C HIS A 44 -2.17 -4.12 2.29
N TRP A 45 -1.40 -3.35 3.08
CA TRP A 45 -1.27 -3.67 4.51
C TRP A 45 -2.56 -3.37 5.30
N MET A 46 -3.33 -2.36 4.89
CA MET A 46 -4.60 -2.04 5.55
C MET A 46 -5.68 -3.10 5.26
N GLU A 47 -5.80 -3.53 4.00
CA GLU A 47 -6.75 -4.56 3.57
C GLU A 47 -6.39 -5.93 4.16
N ASP A 48 -5.10 -6.26 4.26
CA ASP A 48 -4.59 -7.43 4.99
C ASP A 48 -5.02 -7.39 6.46
N SER A 49 -4.74 -6.28 7.16
CA SER A 49 -5.15 -6.10 8.55
C SER A 49 -6.67 -6.13 8.76
N ASP A 50 -7.45 -5.81 7.72
CA ASP A 50 -8.91 -5.92 7.78
C ASP A 50 -9.41 -7.37 7.69
N GLN A 51 -8.69 -8.22 6.98
CA GLN A 51 -9.03 -9.63 6.72
C GLN A 51 -8.43 -10.61 7.74
N GLU A 52 -7.26 -10.31 8.28
CA GLU A 52 -6.50 -11.25 9.10
C GLU A 52 -6.82 -11.14 10.59
N VAL A 53 -6.46 -12.19 11.34
CA VAL A 53 -6.56 -12.19 12.81
C VAL A 53 -5.23 -11.68 13.37
N LEU A 54 -5.19 -10.38 13.68
CA LEU A 54 -3.96 -9.66 14.08
C LEU A 54 -3.24 -10.20 15.31
N THR A 55 -3.95 -10.95 16.18
CA THR A 55 -3.33 -11.60 17.36
C THR A 55 -2.53 -12.85 16.99
N THR A 56 -2.68 -13.34 15.76
CA THR A 56 -2.00 -14.53 15.25
C THR A 56 -1.02 -14.20 14.12
N GLU A 57 -1.29 -13.14 13.37
CA GLU A 57 -0.41 -12.65 12.33
C GLU A 57 0.79 -11.91 12.90
N THR A 58 1.99 -12.27 12.48
CA THR A 58 3.21 -11.56 12.83
C THR A 58 3.50 -10.42 11.85
N LEU A 59 4.25 -9.41 12.29
CA LEU A 59 4.73 -8.34 11.41
C LEU A 59 5.48 -8.89 10.18
N GLN A 60 6.28 -9.95 10.33
CA GLN A 60 6.95 -10.60 9.20
C GLN A 60 5.97 -11.22 8.20
N LYS A 61 4.88 -11.84 8.68
CA LYS A 61 3.86 -12.46 7.82
C LYS A 61 3.16 -11.36 7.02
N GLN A 62 2.72 -10.30 7.68
CA GLN A 62 2.14 -9.12 7.02
C GLN A 62 3.10 -8.53 5.99
N PHE A 63 4.38 -8.30 6.34
CA PHE A 63 5.37 -7.78 5.38
C PHE A 63 5.46 -8.63 4.12
N LYS A 64 5.54 -9.97 4.24
CA LYS A 64 5.63 -10.88 3.09
C LYS A 64 4.36 -10.91 2.24
N ILE A 65 3.19 -10.78 2.86
CA ILE A 65 1.92 -10.67 2.13
C ILE A 65 1.93 -9.38 1.31
N VAL A 66 2.23 -8.26 1.96
CA VAL A 66 2.24 -6.94 1.32
C VAL A 66 3.30 -6.85 0.23
N GLU A 67 4.49 -7.41 0.44
CA GLU A 67 5.57 -7.50 -0.56
C GLU A 67 5.14 -8.30 -1.79
N LYS A 68 4.44 -9.42 -1.58
CA LYS A 68 3.93 -10.24 -2.69
C LYS A 68 2.82 -9.55 -3.48
N GLU A 69 2.01 -8.73 -2.82
CA GLU A 69 0.89 -8.05 -3.46
C GLU A 69 1.27 -6.69 -4.08
N THR A 70 2.31 -6.02 -3.56
CA THR A 70 2.87 -4.75 -4.07
C THR A 70 3.94 -5.04 -5.12
N ILE A 71 3.55 -5.66 -6.25
CA ILE A 71 4.48 -6.11 -7.29
C ILE A 71 5.16 -4.95 -8.05
N GLU A 72 4.66 -3.73 -7.90
CA GLU A 72 5.13 -2.57 -8.67
C GLU A 72 6.43 -1.95 -8.14
N SER A 73 6.83 -2.30 -6.90
CA SER A 73 8.00 -1.73 -6.24
C SER A 73 8.67 -2.68 -5.25
N HIS A 74 9.91 -2.37 -4.89
CA HIS A 74 10.71 -3.17 -3.96
C HIS A 74 10.56 -2.66 -2.53
N MET A 75 9.69 -3.32 -1.77
CA MET A 75 9.56 -3.05 -0.34
C MET A 75 10.85 -3.36 0.41
N GLN A 76 11.12 -2.61 1.47
CA GLN A 76 12.30 -2.81 2.32
C GLN A 76 11.90 -2.89 3.80
N GLU A 77 12.70 -3.61 4.58
CA GLU A 77 12.59 -3.69 6.03
C GLU A 77 13.90 -3.29 6.71
N PHE A 78 13.79 -2.57 7.83
CA PHE A 78 14.92 -1.97 8.53
C PHE A 78 14.78 -2.07 10.04
N GLY A 79 15.92 -1.96 10.73
CA GLY A 79 15.99 -1.87 12.18
C GLY A 79 16.14 -3.23 12.85
N ASP A 80 15.46 -3.39 13.99
CA ASP A 80 15.57 -4.58 14.84
C ASP A 80 14.65 -5.71 14.35
N MET A 81 15.25 -6.69 13.70
CA MET A 81 14.55 -7.86 13.16
C MET A 81 14.03 -8.82 14.22
N SER A 82 14.35 -8.64 15.51
CA SER A 82 13.72 -9.44 16.57
C SER A 82 12.24 -9.08 16.77
N ILE A 83 11.84 -7.86 16.39
CA ILE A 83 10.47 -7.34 16.53
C ILE A 83 9.50 -8.01 15.55
N VAL A 84 9.99 -8.47 14.40
CA VAL A 84 9.13 -8.97 13.30
C VAL A 84 8.33 -10.23 13.67
N GLN A 85 8.72 -10.92 14.74
CA GLN A 85 8.01 -12.09 15.27
C GLN A 85 6.81 -11.71 16.14
N LEU A 86 6.71 -10.44 16.55
CA LEU A 86 5.59 -9.99 17.37
C LEU A 86 4.28 -9.95 16.55
N PRO A 87 3.14 -10.24 17.20
CA PRO A 87 1.84 -10.11 16.56
C PRO A 87 1.55 -8.66 16.14
N VAL A 88 0.89 -8.49 15.00
CA VAL A 88 0.45 -7.17 14.50
C VAL A 88 -0.44 -6.47 15.54
N SER A 89 -1.21 -7.23 16.33
CA SER A 89 -2.08 -6.67 17.36
C SER A 89 -1.38 -5.90 18.47
N GLU A 90 -0.08 -6.12 18.69
CA GLU A 90 0.70 -5.36 19.66
C GLU A 90 0.94 -3.91 19.21
N PHE A 91 0.75 -3.62 17.91
CA PHE A 91 0.95 -2.31 17.31
C PHE A 91 -0.34 -1.70 16.76
N GLN A 92 -1.19 -2.50 16.12
CA GLN A 92 -2.44 -2.04 15.50
C GLN A 92 -3.68 -2.28 16.38
N GLY A 93 -3.48 -2.82 17.59
CA GLY A 93 -4.54 -3.11 18.55
C GLY A 93 -5.20 -4.47 18.32
N ARG A 94 -6.00 -4.88 19.30
CA ARG A 94 -6.78 -6.12 19.23
C ARG A 94 -8.11 -5.85 18.56
N LYS A 95 -8.39 -6.61 17.50
CA LYS A 95 -9.65 -6.60 16.80
C LYS A 95 -10.58 -7.65 17.40
N ASP A 96 -11.55 -7.22 18.22
CA ASP A 96 -12.63 -8.10 18.71
C ASP A 96 -13.71 -8.35 17.64
N SER A 97 -13.66 -7.59 16.53
CA SER A 97 -14.57 -7.70 15.41
C SER A 97 -14.15 -8.78 14.41
N LYS A 98 -15.13 -9.35 13.72
CA LYS A 98 -14.87 -10.37 12.70
C LYS A 98 -14.06 -9.77 11.53
N PRO A 99 -13.19 -10.57 10.89
CA PRO A 99 -12.60 -10.24 9.61
C PRO A 99 -13.60 -9.66 8.61
N VAL A 100 -13.19 -8.60 7.92
CA VAL A 100 -13.98 -7.97 6.86
C VAL A 100 -13.54 -8.55 5.53
N PHE A 101 -14.48 -9.01 4.72
CA PHE A 101 -14.17 -9.47 3.37
C PHE A 101 -13.96 -8.26 2.45
N VAL A 102 -12.77 -8.15 1.86
CA VAL A 102 -12.46 -7.08 0.89
C VAL A 102 -12.65 -7.62 -0.53
N LEU A 103 -13.40 -6.88 -1.34
CA LEU A 103 -13.63 -7.23 -2.75
C LEU A 103 -12.36 -6.96 -3.55
N LYS A 104 -11.98 -7.90 -4.41
CA LYS A 104 -10.91 -7.67 -5.39
C LYS A 104 -11.42 -6.75 -6.50
N VAL A 105 -10.89 -5.54 -6.57
CA VAL A 105 -11.18 -4.54 -7.59
C VAL A 105 -9.93 -4.30 -8.43
N GLU A 106 -10.12 -3.89 -9.69
CA GLU A 106 -9.02 -3.43 -10.53
C GLU A 106 -8.33 -2.22 -9.89
N LYS A 107 -7.00 -2.28 -9.82
CA LYS A 107 -6.20 -1.32 -9.04
C LYS A 107 -5.83 -0.06 -9.81
N ASP A 108 -5.84 -0.08 -11.15
CA ASP A 108 -5.45 1.08 -11.98
C ASP A 108 -4.11 1.71 -11.53
N SER A 109 -3.11 0.88 -11.18
CA SER A 109 -1.91 1.38 -10.51
C SER A 109 -1.11 2.34 -11.40
N VAL A 110 -0.73 3.50 -10.85
CA VAL A 110 0.07 4.53 -11.54
C VAL A 110 1.19 5.01 -10.63
N ARG A 111 2.37 5.27 -11.20
CA ARG A 111 3.50 5.83 -10.45
C ARG A 111 3.13 7.18 -9.85
N SER A 112 3.51 7.42 -8.60
CA SER A 112 3.09 8.63 -7.88
C SER A 112 3.44 9.94 -8.61
N HIS A 113 4.57 9.99 -9.33
CA HIS A 113 4.95 11.16 -10.11
C HIS A 113 4.11 11.36 -11.39
N ASP A 114 3.53 10.29 -11.93
CA ASP A 114 2.75 10.29 -13.17
C ASP A 114 1.25 10.59 -12.93
N VAL A 115 0.80 10.60 -11.67
CA VAL A 115 -0.61 10.76 -11.29
C VAL A 115 -1.27 11.97 -11.93
N HIS A 116 -0.60 13.13 -11.89
CA HIS A 116 -1.18 14.36 -12.43
C HIS A 116 -1.34 14.27 -13.95
N ILE A 117 -0.32 13.77 -14.64
CA ILE A 117 -0.33 13.59 -16.10
C ILE A 117 -1.43 12.62 -16.49
N GLU A 118 -1.56 11.50 -15.78
CA GLU A 118 -2.56 10.49 -16.08
C GLU A 118 -3.99 10.99 -15.80
N THR A 119 -4.18 11.77 -14.74
CA THR A 119 -5.47 12.41 -14.45
C THR A 119 -5.89 13.37 -15.56
N VAL A 120 -4.96 14.18 -16.08
CA VAL A 120 -5.24 15.09 -17.20
C VAL A 120 -5.57 14.32 -18.48
N LYS A 121 -4.84 13.24 -18.78
CA LYS A 121 -5.14 12.37 -19.94
C LYS A 121 -6.54 11.76 -19.84
N ARG A 122 -6.92 11.22 -18.68
CA ARG A 122 -8.26 10.65 -18.44
C ARG A 122 -9.36 11.70 -18.68
N LYS A 123 -9.18 12.91 -18.16
CA LYS A 123 -10.11 14.05 -18.39
C LYS A 123 -10.23 14.42 -19.86
N LEU A 124 -9.11 14.49 -20.57
CA LEU A 124 -9.11 14.81 -22.01
C LEU A 124 -9.84 13.73 -22.83
N MET A 125 -9.59 12.45 -22.53
CA MET A 125 -10.28 11.35 -23.21
C MET A 125 -11.80 11.39 -22.99
N LYS A 126 -12.23 11.65 -21.75
CA LYS A 126 -13.65 11.79 -21.38
C LYS A 126 -14.33 12.94 -22.13
N SER A 127 -13.67 14.11 -22.23
CA SER A 127 -14.19 15.25 -23.00
C SER A 127 -14.36 14.91 -24.49
N ASN A 128 -13.36 14.25 -25.10
CA ASN A 128 -13.40 13.88 -26.51
C ASN A 128 -14.49 12.83 -26.82
N SER A 129 -14.78 11.91 -25.91
CA SER A 129 -15.91 10.98 -26.08
C SER A 129 -17.25 11.71 -26.02
N GLU A 130 -17.42 12.64 -25.07
CA GLU A 130 -18.65 13.43 -24.95
C GLU A 130 -18.91 14.33 -26.17
N GLU A 131 -17.86 14.81 -26.84
CA GLU A 131 -17.99 15.57 -28.09
C GLU A 131 -18.38 14.69 -29.28
N ARG A 132 -17.90 13.44 -29.35
CA ARG A 132 -18.21 12.51 -30.45
C ARG A 132 -19.62 11.93 -30.38
N GLU A 133 -20.22 11.91 -29.19
CA GLU A 133 -21.57 11.43 -28.97
C GLU A 133 -22.65 12.52 -29.18
N ARG A 134 -22.26 13.76 -29.46
CA ARG A 134 -23.15 14.88 -29.80
C ARG A 134 -23.25 15.08 -31.31
#